data_AF-A0A842SF81-F1
#
_entry.id   AF-A0A842SF81-F1
#
_cell.length_a   1.000
_cell.length_b   1.000
_cell.length_c   1.000
_cell.angle_alpha   90.00
_cell.angle_beta   90.00
_cell.angle_gamma   90.00
#
_symmetry.space_group_name_H-M   'P 1'
#
loop_
_entity.id
_entity.type
_entity.pdbx_description
1 polymer ?
#
loop_
_entity_poly.entity_id
_entity_poly.type
_entity_poly.pdbx_seq_one_letter_code
_entity_poly.pdbx_strand_id
1 'polypeptide(L)' 'MVNNIVKIFEKRKHNLINLLETSRETMDPGKQHQIYGAIQEIDFMIQTLNIHTGKQHQESLIKRKNNKINFK' A
#
# COMPACT_ATOMS: atom_id res chain seq x y z
N MET A 1 19.27 5.07 -5.85
CA MET A 1 18.16 5.63 -6.67
C MET A 1 16.81 5.04 -6.29
N VAL A 2 16.59 3.73 -6.40
CA VAL A 2 15.29 3.09 -6.10
C VAL A 2 14.79 3.33 -4.66
N ASN A 3 15.68 3.35 -3.66
CA ASN A 3 15.30 3.65 -2.27
C ASN A 3 14.65 5.04 -2.10
N ASN A 4 15.07 6.04 -2.88
CA ASN A 4 14.47 7.37 -2.80
C ASN A 4 13.07 7.38 -3.44
N ILE A 5 12.88 6.59 -4.49
CA ILE A 5 11.59 6.40 -5.15
C ILE A 5 10.60 5.73 -4.18
N VAL A 6 11.02 4.67 -3.48
CA VAL A 6 10.20 4.00 -2.45
C VAL A 6 9.76 4.99 -1.37
N LYS A 7 10.67 5.80 -0.82
CA LYS A 7 10.33 6.82 0.18
C LYS A 7 9.31 7.85 -0.33
N ILE A 8 9.38 8.23 -1.61
CA ILE A 8 8.39 9.14 -2.22
C ILE A 8 7.01 8.49 -2.24
N PHE A 9 6.93 7.23 -2.66
CA PHE A 9 5.68 6.47 -2.69
C PHE A 9 5.09 6.25 -1.29
N GLU A 10 5.93 5.91 -0.30
CA GLU A 10 5.50 5.80 1.10
C GLU A 10 4.92 7.12 1.62
N LYS A 11 5.59 8.25 1.36
CA LYS A 11 5.08 9.57 1.72
C LYS A 11 3.72 9.86 1.06
N ARG A 12 3.57 9.54 -0.23
CA ARG A 12 2.30 9.73 -0.95
C ARG A 12 1.18 8.87 -0.38
N LYS A 13 1.45 7.60 -0.08
CA LYS A 13 0.51 6.72 0.60
C LYS A 13 0.08 7.28 1.95
N HIS A 14 1.03 7.75 2.76
CA HIS A 14 0.73 8.35 4.06
C HIS A 14 -0.20 9.58 3.92
N ASN A 15 0.07 10.46 2.95
CA ASN A 15 -0.79 11.62 2.70
C ASN A 15 -2.22 11.22 2.32
N LEU A 16 -2.38 10.16 1.53
CA LEU A 16 -3.71 9.65 1.12
C LEU A 16 -4.46 9.01 2.29
N ILE A 17 -3.76 8.27 3.15
CA ILE A 17 -4.33 7.72 4.38
C ILE A 17 -4.81 8.85 5.28
N ASN A 18 -3.97 9.87 5.53
CA ASN A 18 -4.33 11.02 6.34
C ASN A 18 -5.53 11.77 5.74
N LEU A 19 -5.62 11.89 4.42
CA LEU A 19 -6.75 12.51 3.74
C LEU A 19 -8.06 11.74 4.00
N LEU A 20 -8.02 10.40 3.97
CA LEU A 20 -9.17 9.58 4.36
C LEU A 20 -9.48 9.76 5.85
N GLU A 21 -8.51 9.61 6.74
CA GLU A 21 -8.74 9.72 8.19
C GLU A 21 -9.35 11.06 8.60
N THR A 22 -8.94 12.16 7.95
CA THR A 22 -9.41 13.52 8.27
C THR A 22 -10.72 13.90 7.62
N SER A 23 -11.04 13.35 6.44
CA SER A 23 -12.13 13.84 5.60
C SER A 23 -13.11 12.76 5.14
N ARG A 24 -12.99 11.51 5.60
CA ARG A 24 -13.81 10.39 5.11
C ARG A 24 -15.31 10.63 5.22
N GLU A 25 -15.78 11.17 6.35
CA GLU A 25 -17.23 11.34 6.59
C GLU A 25 -17.87 12.39 5.67
N THR A 26 -17.08 13.38 5.23
CA THR A 26 -17.55 14.47 4.35
C THR A 26 -17.18 14.26 2.88
N MET A 27 -16.42 13.21 2.58
CA MET A 27 -15.94 12.91 1.24
C MET A 27 -16.95 12.05 0.48
N ASP A 28 -17.18 12.42 -0.78
CA ASP A 28 -17.97 11.63 -1.72
C ASP A 28 -17.47 10.16 -1.78
N PRO A 29 -18.36 9.15 -1.71
CA PRO A 29 -17.97 7.75 -1.74
C PRO A 29 -17.13 7.34 -2.96
N GLY A 30 -17.39 7.94 -4.13
CA GLY A 30 -16.60 7.70 -5.33
C GLY A 30 -15.16 8.17 -5.17
N LYS A 31 -14.95 9.36 -4.57
CA LYS A 31 -13.61 9.86 -4.24
C LYS A 31 -12.92 9.00 -3.18
N GLN A 32 -13.65 8.51 -2.17
CA GLN A 32 -13.09 7.57 -1.19
C GLN A 32 -12.57 6.30 -1.89
N HIS A 33 -13.39 5.71 -2.76
CA HIS A 33 -13.03 4.52 -3.52
C HIS A 33 -11.78 4.74 -4.39
N GLN A 34 -11.70 5.88 -5.08
CA GLN A 34 -10.52 6.26 -5.87
C GLN A 34 -9.26 6.36 -5.01
N ILE A 35 -9.34 6.96 -3.83
CA ILE A 35 -8.20 7.07 -2.92
C ILE A 35 -7.78 5.69 -2.39
N TYR A 36 -8.73 4.82 -2.04
CA TYR A 36 -8.42 3.44 -1.69
C TYR A 36 -7.70 2.70 -2.82
N GLY A 37 -8.16 2.85 -4.06
CA GLY A 37 -7.51 2.29 -5.25
C GLY A 37 -6.07 2.82 -5.41
N ALA A 38 -5.88 4.13 -5.32
CA ALA A 38 -4.56 4.75 -5.41
C ALA A 38 -3.59 4.26 -4.31
N ILE A 39 -4.08 4.07 -3.07
CA ILE A 39 -3.27 3.49 -1.98
C ILE A 39 -2.82 2.07 -2.33
N GLN A 40 -3.71 1.23 -2.86
CA GLN A 40 -3.38 -0.14 -3.26
C GLN A 40 -2.36 -0.18 -4.40
N GLU A 41 -2.52 0.66 -5.42
CA GLU A 41 -1.57 0.78 -6.54
C GLU A 41 -0.17 1.19 -6.06
N ILE A 42 -0.10 2.14 -5.11
CA ILE A 42 1.17 2.54 -4.50
C ILE A 42 1.82 1.37 -3.75
N ASP A 43 1.04 0.58 -2.99
CA ASP A 43 1.54 -0.60 -2.30
C ASP A 43 2.10 -1.65 -3.26
N PHE A 44 1.41 -1.90 -4.38
CA PHE A 44 1.91 -2.79 -5.43
C PHE A 44 3.19 -2.27 -6.07
N MET A 45 3.30 -0.96 -6.29
CA MET A 45 4.51 -0.37 -6.84
C MET A 45 5.70 -0.52 -5.88
N ILE A 46 5.52 -0.23 -4.60
CA ILE A 46 6.57 -0.39 -3.58
C ILE A 46 7.03 -1.85 -3.51
N GLN A 47 6.10 -2.81 -3.50
CA GLN A 47 6.43 -4.24 -3.52
C GLN A 47 7.23 -4.62 -4.77
N THR A 48 6.80 -4.15 -5.94
CA THR A 48 7.50 -4.39 -7.21
C THR A 48 8.93 -3.84 -7.17
N LEU A 49 9.12 -2.61 -6.68
CA LEU A 49 10.44 -1.98 -6.54
C LEU A 49 11.34 -2.73 -5.54
N ASN A 50 10.75 -3.21 -4.44
CA ASN A 50 11.48 -3.99 -3.43
C ASN A 50 11.91 -5.35 -3.95
N ILE A 51 11.08 -6.03 -4.75
CA ILE A 51 11.45 -7.27 -5.46
C ILE A 51 12.59 -6.98 -6.45
N HIS A 52 12.44 -5.95 -7.28
CA HIS A 52 13.43 -5.58 -8.29
C HIS A 52 14.80 -5.21 -7.69
N THR A 53 14.82 -4.64 -6.48
CA THR A 53 16.06 -4.30 -5.77
C THR A 53 16.63 -5.42 -4.90
N GLY A 54 16.02 -6.61 -4.93
CA GLY A 54 16.45 -7.74 -4.09
C GLY A 54 16.20 -7.55 -2.60
N LYS A 55 15.37 -6.57 -2.22
CA LYS A 55 15.07 -6.23 -0.82
C LYS A 55 14.01 -7.11 -0.17
N GLN A 56 13.29 -7.94 -0.93
CA GLN A 56 12.33 -8.89 -0.34
C GLN A 56 12.42 -10.30 -0.93
N HIS A 57 13.13 -11.16 -0.19
CA HIS A 57 12.97 -12.61 -0.23
C HIS A 57 12.24 -13.18 1.02
N GLN A 58 11.66 -12.36 1.91
CA GLN A 58 11.12 -12.89 3.19
C GLN A 58 9.70 -12.45 3.61
N GLU A 59 9.18 -11.27 3.26
CA GLU A 59 7.86 -10.84 3.78
C GLU A 59 6.65 -11.43 3.02
N SER A 60 6.80 -11.75 1.73
CA SER A 60 5.73 -12.34 0.90
C SER A 60 5.39 -13.80 1.27
N LEU A 61 6.33 -14.51 1.94
CA LEU A 61 6.09 -15.86 2.46
C LEU A 61 5.31 -15.85 3.78
N ILE A 62 5.45 -14.80 4.60
CA ILE A 62 4.81 -14.70 5.92
C ILE A 62 3.32 -14.38 5.79
N LYS A 63 2.94 -13.43 4.91
CA LYS A 63 1.52 -13.08 4.69
C LYS A 63 0.71 -14.22 4.04
N ARG A 64 1.30 -14.99 3.11
CA ARG A 64 0.61 -16.13 2.47
C ARG A 64 0.37 -17.30 3.43
N LYS A 65 1.24 -17.51 4.43
CA LYS A 65 1.01 -18.51 5.50
C LYS A 65 -0.14 -18.12 6.42
N ASN A 66 -0.24 -16.85 6.79
CA ASN A 66 -1.25 -16.41 7.76
C ASN A 66 -2.68 -16.36 7.18
N ASN A 67 -2.84 -16.13 5.87
CA ASN A 67 -4.16 -16.15 5.23
C ASN A 67 -4.70 -17.55 4.88
N LYS A 68 -3.88 -18.61 5.00
CA LYS A 68 -4.36 -19.99 4.79
C LYS A 68 -4.95 -20.65 6.05
N ILE A 69 -4.87 -19.98 7.21
CA ILE A 69 -5.24 -20.59 8.51
C ILE A 69 -6.65 -20.17 8.98
N ASN A 70 -7.27 -19.14 8.39
CA ASN A 70 -8.64 -18.72 8.74
C ASN A 70 -9.66 -19.00 7.64
N PHE A 71 -9.87 -20.28 7.36
CA PHE A 71 -11.18 -20.78 6.91
C PHE A 71 -11.61 -21.84 7.92
N LYS A 72 -12.29 -21.38 8.98
CA LYS A 72 -13.18 -22.18 9.81
C LYS A 72 -14.55 -21.54 9.75
#